data_AF-A0A7C7L315-F1
#
_entry.id   AF-A0A7C7L315-F1
#
_cell.length_a   1.000
_cell.length_b   1.000
_cell.length_c   1.000
_cell.angle_alpha   90.00
_cell.angle_beta   90.00
_cell.angle_gamma   90.00
#
_symmetry.space_group_name_H-M   'P 1'
#
loop_
_entity.id
_entity.type
_entity.pdbx_description
1 polymer ?
#
loop_
_entity_poly.entity_id
_entity_poly.type
_entity_poly.pdbx_seq_one_letter_code
_entity_poly.pdbx_strand_id
1 'polypeptide(L)'
;MSEVTDRREFIKKGLVLGAGVVLLRGAPVLGRVRDLEDSLPKRSPYFTSRPEGEGIVLVPLGEDEPAYRLNKVAGAIWELCDGRHSPRQMAQILTRRFEVSGDVCLRDTLELLSLLHREGLVSI
;
A
#
# COMPACT_ATOMS: atom_id res chain seq x y z
N MET A 1 25.76 1.10 19.73
CA MET A 1 25.68 2.19 18.75
C MET A 1 24.54 1.86 17.83
N SER A 2 23.41 2.49 18.08
CA SER A 2 22.10 2.12 17.54
C SER A 2 21.98 2.63 16.10
N GLU A 3 21.80 1.70 15.16
CA GLU A 3 21.58 2.00 13.76
C GLU A 3 20.19 2.63 13.61
N VAL A 4 20.19 3.94 13.44
CA VAL A 4 19.00 4.74 13.18
C VAL A 4 18.52 4.35 11.78
N THR A 5 17.49 3.50 11.70
CA THR A 5 16.82 3.15 10.46
C THR A 5 16.29 4.43 9.81
N ASP A 6 16.95 4.83 8.72
CA ASP A 6 16.72 6.07 8.02
C ASP A 6 15.29 6.14 7.46
N ARG A 7 14.51 7.09 7.98
CA ARG A 7 13.11 7.37 7.61
C ARG A 7 12.89 7.64 6.11
N ARG A 8 13.93 7.82 5.31
CA ARG A 8 13.84 8.17 3.88
C ARG A 8 13.86 6.98 2.94
N GLU A 9 14.27 5.80 3.40
CA GLU A 9 14.42 4.61 2.54
C GLU A 9 13.14 3.77 2.42
N PHE A 10 12.15 3.97 3.29
CA PHE A 10 10.92 3.16 3.30
C PHE A 10 10.00 3.40 2.09
N ILE A 11 9.95 4.63 1.56
CA ILE A 11 8.99 5.03 0.51
C ILE A 11 9.56 4.93 -0.91
N LYS A 12 10.89 4.85 -1.09
CA LYS A 12 11.52 4.93 -2.43
C LYS A 12 11.24 3.75 -3.37
N LYS A 13 10.60 2.66 -2.93
CA LYS A 13 10.42 1.44 -3.73
C LYS A 13 8.98 0.87 -3.73
N GLY A 14 7.98 1.65 -3.31
CA GLY A 14 6.63 1.15 -3.04
C GLY A 14 5.78 0.76 -4.26
N LEU A 15 6.08 1.32 -5.44
CA LEU A 15 5.38 0.99 -6.68
C LEU A 15 6.35 1.21 -7.84
N VAL A 16 6.79 0.14 -8.49
CA VAL A 16 7.51 0.23 -9.77
C VAL A 16 6.52 -0.11 -10.86
N LEU A 17 6.00 0.92 -11.53
CA LEU A 17 5.26 0.76 -12.78
C LEU A 17 6.24 0.22 -13.83
N GLY A 18 5.81 -0.78 -14.60
CA GLY A 18 6.58 -1.32 -15.74
C GLY A 18 6.92 -0.30 -16.83
N ALA A 19 6.48 0.96 -16.69
CA ALA A 19 6.91 2.10 -17.47
C ALA A 19 7.32 3.26 -16.54
N GLY A 20 8.59 3.34 -16.16
CA GLY A 20 9.33 4.59 -15.92
C GLY A 20 8.81 5.69 -14.97
N VAL A 21 7.78 5.49 -14.15
CA VAL A 21 7.26 6.56 -13.28
C VAL A 21 7.81 6.44 -11.86
N VAL A 22 8.75 7.33 -11.53
CA VAL A 22 9.15 7.66 -10.15
C VAL A 22 8.23 8.77 -9.67
N LEU A 23 7.28 8.48 -8.78
CA LEU A 23 6.39 9.52 -8.23
C LEU A 23 7.15 10.38 -7.20
N LEU A 24 7.47 11.60 -7.62
CA LEU A 24 7.94 12.68 -6.77
C LEU A 24 6.84 13.10 -5.78
N ARG A 25 7.21 13.25 -4.51
CA ARG A 25 6.35 13.80 -3.45
C ARG A 25 5.69 15.11 -3.89
N GLY A 26 4.37 15.21 -3.72
CA GLY A 26 3.69 16.50 -3.62
C GLY A 26 2.28 16.55 -4.19
N ALA A 27 1.30 16.00 -3.49
CA ALA A 27 -0.08 16.50 -3.55
C ALA A 27 -0.83 16.08 -2.27
N PRO A 28 -1.41 17.03 -1.50
CA PRO A 28 -2.27 16.69 -0.39
C PRO A 28 -3.63 16.25 -0.95
N VAL A 29 -3.97 14.96 -0.80
CA VAL A 29 -5.34 14.47 -1.00
C VAL A 29 -6.16 14.95 0.20
N LEU A 30 -6.63 16.20 0.12
CA LEU A 30 -7.37 16.91 1.16
C LEU A 30 -8.87 16.58 1.11
N GLY A 31 -9.19 15.30 0.98
CA GLY A 31 -10.53 14.72 1.09
C GLY A 31 -10.59 13.75 2.28
N ARG A 32 -10.99 14.27 3.44
CA ARG A 32 -11.35 13.56 4.69
C ARG A 32 -10.57 12.29 5.04
N VAL A 33 -9.34 12.47 5.54
CA VAL A 33 -8.51 11.40 6.15
C VAL A 33 -9.28 10.54 7.17
N ARG A 34 -10.25 11.11 7.91
CA ARG A 34 -11.11 10.35 8.85
C ARG A 34 -11.99 9.29 8.20
N ASP A 35 -12.56 9.56 7.02
CA ASP A 35 -13.44 8.59 6.35
C ASP A 35 -12.63 7.38 5.84
N LEU A 36 -11.34 7.61 5.55
CA LEU A 36 -10.41 6.56 5.13
C LEU A 36 -9.94 5.70 6.32
N GLU A 37 -9.68 6.27 7.49
CA GLU A 37 -9.17 5.53 8.65
C GLU A 37 -10.12 4.45 9.19
N ASP A 38 -11.41 4.63 8.96
CA ASP A 38 -12.48 3.72 9.40
C ASP A 38 -13.14 2.97 8.22
N SER A 39 -12.61 3.11 7.01
CA SER A 39 -13.07 2.36 5.83
C SER A 39 -12.74 0.88 5.94
N LEU A 40 -13.31 0.07 5.04
CA LEU A 40 -13.02 -1.36 4.93
C LEU A 40 -12.51 -1.67 3.52
N PRO A 41 -11.22 -1.41 3.23
CA PRO A 41 -10.67 -1.55 1.90
C PRO A 41 -10.81 -2.98 1.38
N LYS A 42 -11.26 -3.11 0.14
CA LYS A 42 -11.46 -4.40 -0.52
C LYS A 42 -10.74 -4.42 -1.87
N ARG A 43 -9.94 -5.47 -2.09
CA ARG A 43 -9.26 -5.71 -3.37
C ARG A 43 -10.25 -5.76 -4.54
N SER A 44 -9.83 -5.14 -5.64
CA SER A 44 -10.51 -5.25 -6.92
C SER A 44 -10.49 -6.71 -7.41
N PRO A 45 -11.63 -7.25 -7.90
CA PRO A 45 -11.69 -8.60 -8.44
C PRO A 45 -11.01 -8.72 -9.82
N TYR A 46 -10.61 -7.60 -10.42
CA TYR A 46 -9.98 -7.55 -11.76
C TYR A 46 -8.47 -7.75 -11.72
N PHE A 47 -7.89 -7.95 -10.53
CA PHE A 47 -6.46 -8.19 -10.35
C PHE A 47 -6.24 -9.47 -9.56
N THR A 48 -5.19 -10.20 -9.94
CA THR A 48 -4.67 -11.34 -9.19
C THR A 48 -3.30 -10.99 -8.64
N SER A 49 -2.94 -11.49 -7.45
CA SER A 49 -1.60 -11.33 -6.90
C SER A 49 -0.80 -12.63 -7.03
N ARG A 50 0.50 -12.50 -7.29
CA ARG A 50 1.45 -13.62 -7.19
C ARG A 50 2.76 -13.16 -6.53
N PRO A 51 3.44 -14.04 -5.78
CA PRO A 51 4.74 -13.71 -5.18
C PRO A 51 5.79 -13.36 -6.23
N GLU A 52 6.60 -12.34 -5.95
CA GLU A 52 7.78 -11.97 -6.75
C GLU A 52 8.90 -11.44 -5.85
N GLY A 53 9.98 -12.20 -5.69
CA GLY A 53 11.07 -11.86 -4.77
C GLY A 53 10.55 -11.72 -3.33
N GLU A 54 10.80 -10.58 -2.70
CA GLU A 54 10.29 -10.27 -1.36
C GLU A 54 8.90 -9.61 -1.35
N GLY A 55 8.32 -9.37 -2.53
CA GLY A 55 7.07 -8.66 -2.72
C GLY A 55 6.04 -9.48 -3.50
N ILE A 56 5.11 -8.77 -4.13
CA ILE A 56 4.10 -9.36 -5.01
C ILE A 56 3.97 -8.54 -6.30
N VAL A 57 3.53 -9.22 -7.36
CA VAL A 57 3.04 -8.57 -8.58
C VAL A 57 1.53 -8.70 -8.61
N LEU A 58 0.85 -7.59 -8.85
CA LEU A 58 -0.56 -7.55 -9.22
C LEU A 58 -0.66 -7.63 -10.74
N VAL A 59 -1.34 -8.66 -11.24
CA VAL A 59 -1.55 -8.90 -12.66
C VAL A 59 -3.02 -8.65 -12.97
N PRO A 60 -3.35 -7.73 -13.90
CA PRO A 60 -4.72 -7.53 -14.32
C PRO A 60 -5.24 -8.73 -15.10
N LEU A 61 -6.55 -8.94 -15.05
CA LEU A 61 -7.24 -9.93 -15.87
C LEU A 61 -7.50 -9.44 -17.30
N GLY A 62 -7.45 -8.13 -17.55
CA GLY A 62 -7.56 -7.52 -18.87
C GLY A 62 -6.21 -7.32 -19.54
N GLU A 63 -6.18 -7.32 -20.87
CA GLU A 63 -4.95 -7.21 -21.67
C GLU A 63 -4.35 -5.79 -21.72
N ASP A 64 -5.18 -4.76 -21.50
CA ASP A 64 -4.78 -3.35 -21.66
C ASP A 64 -4.33 -2.66 -20.36
N GLU A 65 -4.44 -3.33 -19.22
CA GLU A 65 -4.07 -2.77 -17.92
C GLU A 65 -2.62 -3.12 -17.54
N PRO A 66 -1.88 -2.23 -16.85
CA PRO A 66 -0.51 -2.52 -16.45
C PRO A 66 -0.46 -3.48 -15.24
N ALA A 67 0.61 -4.27 -15.15
CA ALA A 67 0.95 -4.98 -13.93
C ALA A 67 1.64 -4.03 -12.92
N TYR A 68 1.37 -4.23 -11.62
CA TYR A 68 1.94 -3.42 -10.54
C TYR A 68 2.83 -4.27 -9.65
N ARG A 69 4.04 -3.80 -9.35
CA ARG A 69 4.92 -4.43 -8.35
C ARG A 69 4.77 -3.75 -7.01
N LEU A 70 4.45 -4.54 -5.99
CA LEU A 70 4.38 -4.12 -4.60
C LEU A 70 5.53 -4.75 -3.83
N ASN A 71 6.22 -3.94 -3.04
CA ASN A 71 7.25 -4.44 -2.12
C ASN A 71 6.63 -5.27 -0.98
N LYS A 72 7.46 -5.84 -0.10
CA LYS A 72 7.03 -6.65 1.04
C LYS A 72 5.96 -6.00 1.91
N VAL A 73 6.10 -4.69 2.18
CA VAL A 73 5.19 -3.94 3.07
C VAL A 73 3.88 -3.65 2.35
N ALA A 74 3.95 -3.16 1.11
CA ALA A 74 2.78 -2.89 0.28
C ALA A 74 1.98 -4.16 -0.02
N GLY A 75 2.67 -5.29 -0.25
CA GLY A 75 2.02 -6.60 -0.37
C GLY A 75 1.31 -7.03 0.91
N ALA A 76 1.88 -6.75 2.09
CA ALA A 76 1.20 -7.04 3.35
C ALA A 76 -0.06 -6.17 3.55
N ILE A 77 -0.02 -4.90 3.14
CA ILE A 77 -1.21 -4.02 3.14
C ILE A 77 -2.26 -4.56 2.16
N TRP A 78 -1.85 -4.95 0.95
CA TRP A 78 -2.73 -5.55 -0.06
C TRP A 78 -3.46 -6.79 0.45
N GLU A 79 -2.76 -7.70 1.14
CA GLU A 79 -3.38 -8.91 1.69
C GLU A 79 -4.43 -8.61 2.76
N LEU A 80 -4.29 -7.49 3.48
CA LEU A 80 -5.25 -7.02 4.48
C LEU A 80 -6.41 -6.20 3.87
N CYS A 81 -6.39 -5.90 2.56
CA CYS A 81 -7.51 -5.26 1.85
C CYS A 81 -8.61 -6.29 1.54
N ASP A 82 -9.16 -6.90 2.57
CA ASP A 82 -10.13 -8.00 2.48
C ASP A 82 -11.59 -7.56 2.71
N GLY A 83 -11.83 -6.27 2.89
CA GLY A 83 -13.13 -5.69 3.25
C GLY A 83 -13.52 -5.93 4.71
N ARG A 84 -12.59 -6.34 5.58
CA ARG A 84 -12.84 -6.63 7.00
C ARG A 84 -11.92 -5.87 7.95
N HIS A 85 -10.74 -5.46 7.48
CA HIS A 85 -9.79 -4.71 8.29
C HIS A 85 -9.81 -3.23 7.92
N SER A 86 -9.98 -2.35 8.92
CA SER A 86 -9.80 -0.92 8.73
C SER A 86 -8.32 -0.52 8.75
N PRO A 87 -7.93 0.63 8.18
CA PRO A 87 -6.54 1.08 8.21
C PRO A 87 -5.92 1.16 9.60
N ARG A 88 -6.69 1.49 10.64
CA ARG A 88 -6.21 1.42 12.04
C ARG A 88 -5.85 -0.01 12.45
N GLN A 89 -6.70 -0.97 12.12
CA GLN A 89 -6.47 -2.39 12.43
C GLN A 89 -5.29 -2.93 11.63
N MET A 90 -5.20 -2.58 10.34
CA MET A 90 -4.08 -2.92 9.48
C MET A 90 -2.77 -2.39 10.08
N ALA A 91 -2.71 -1.12 10.47
CA ALA A 91 -1.53 -0.51 11.06
C ALA A 91 -1.10 -1.22 12.36
N GLN A 92 -2.03 -1.63 13.22
CA GLN A 92 -1.72 -2.39 14.43
C GLN A 92 -1.12 -3.77 14.14
N ILE A 93 -1.65 -4.47 13.13
CA ILE A 93 -1.13 -5.77 12.67
C ILE A 93 0.28 -5.60 12.09
N LEU A 94 0.46 -4.60 11.22
CA LEU A 94 1.70 -4.34 10.50
C LEU A 94 2.81 -3.81 11.42
N THR A 95 2.48 -2.99 12.42
CA THR A 95 3.42 -2.52 13.47
C THR A 95 4.09 -3.70 14.16
N ARG A 96 3.32 -4.73 14.54
CA ARG A 96 3.86 -5.94 15.17
C ARG A 96 4.69 -6.78 14.20
N ARG A 97 4.33 -6.80 12.92
CA ARG A 97 5.00 -7.60 11.89
C ARG A 97 6.32 -7.01 11.41
N PHE A 98 6.43 -5.67 11.39
CA PHE A 98 7.56 -4.95 10.80
C PHE A 98 8.35 -4.11 11.80
N GLU A 99 8.02 -4.17 13.09
CA GLU A 99 8.71 -3.45 14.18
C GLU A 99 8.82 -1.93 13.94
N VAL A 100 7.77 -1.35 13.38
CA VAL A 100 7.66 0.10 13.10
C VAL A 100 6.70 0.78 14.07
N SER A 101 6.83 2.09 14.29
CA SER A 101 5.89 2.83 15.15
C SER A 101 4.49 2.90 14.53
N GLY A 102 3.45 2.82 15.38
CA GLY A 102 2.05 2.85 14.94
C GLY A 102 1.67 4.07 14.09
N ASP A 103 2.10 5.27 14.46
CA ASP A 103 1.78 6.50 13.71
C ASP A 103 2.38 6.50 12.30
N VAL A 104 3.62 6.05 12.16
CA VAL A 104 4.28 5.89 10.85
C VAL A 104 3.57 4.82 10.03
N CYS A 105 3.25 3.68 10.66
CA CYS A 105 2.58 2.58 9.98
C CYS A 105 1.18 2.97 9.48
N LEU A 106 0.41 3.69 10.29
CA LEU A 106 -0.90 4.19 9.91
C LEU A 106 -0.80 5.17 8.75
N ARG A 107 0.10 6.14 8.83
CA ARG A 107 0.34 7.09 7.75
C ARG A 107 0.69 6.39 6.44
N ASP A 108 1.64 5.46 6.46
CA ASP A 108 2.07 4.73 5.28
C ASP A 108 0.94 3.86 4.70
N THR A 109 0.13 3.27 5.58
CA THR A 109 -1.07 2.50 5.18
C THR A 109 -2.08 3.40 4.46
N LEU A 110 -2.38 4.58 5.00
CA LEU A 110 -3.31 5.54 4.39
C LEU A 110 -2.78 6.10 3.07
N GLU A 111 -1.49 6.42 2.99
CA GLU A 111 -0.84 6.90 1.76
C GLU A 111 -0.92 5.84 0.66
N LEU A 112 -0.63 4.57 0.97
CA LEU A 112 -0.74 3.48 0.01
C LEU A 112 -2.18 3.18 -0.39
N LEU A 113 -3.13 3.14 0.55
CA LEU A 113 -4.54 2.90 0.23
C LEU A 113 -5.11 3.99 -0.69
N SER A 114 -4.72 5.24 -0.46
CA SER A 114 -5.10 6.36 -1.33
C SER A 114 -4.55 6.16 -2.75
N LEU A 115 -3.33 5.65 -2.89
CA LEU A 115 -2.72 5.30 -4.16
C LEU A 115 -3.47 4.14 -4.83
N LEU A 116 -3.64 3.02 -4.13
CA LEU A 116 -4.34 1.84 -4.66
C LEU A 116 -5.78 2.16 -5.08
N HIS A 117 -6.47 3.00 -4.32
CA HIS A 117 -7.84 3.40 -4.65
C HIS A 117 -7.91 4.25 -5.91
N ARG A 118 -6.98 5.21 -6.06
CA ARG A 118 -6.89 6.05 -7.26
C ARG A 118 -6.59 5.22 -8.51
N GLU A 119 -5.77 4.19 -8.38
CA GLU A 119 -5.44 3.26 -9.48
C GLU A 119 -6.51 2.15 -9.67
N GLY A 120 -7.64 2.20 -8.96
CA GLY A 120 -8.73 1.21 -9.10
C GLY A 120 -8.42 -0.19 -8.57
N LEU A 121 -7.31 -0.35 -7.83
CA LEU A 121 -6.85 -1.62 -7.28
C LEU A 121 -7.63 -2.02 -6.02
N VAL A 122 -8.17 -1.04 -5.29
CA VAL A 122 -9.03 -1.27 -4.11
C VAL A 122 -10.26 -0.35 -4.13
N SER A 123 -11.38 -0.87 -3.64
CA SER A 123 -12.54 -0.07 -3.25
C SER A 123 -12.48 0.25 -1.76
N ILE A 124 -12.94 1.43 -1.36
CA ILE A 124 -12.88 1.96 0.00
C ILE A 124 -14.28 2.32 0.47
#